data_AF-A0A2M7I1D5-F1
#
_entry.id   AF-A0A2M7I1D5-F1
#
_cell.length_a   1.000
_cell.length_b   1.000
_cell.length_c   1.000
_cell.angle_alpha   90.00
_cell.angle_beta   90.00
_cell.angle_gamma   90.00
#
_symmetry.space_group_name_H-M   'P 1'
#
loop_
_entity.id
_entity.type
_entity.pdbx_description
1 polymer ?
#
loop_
_entity_poly.entity_id
_entity_poly.type
_entity_poly.pdbx_seq_one_letter_code
_entity_poly.pdbx_strand_id
1 'polypeptide(L)'
;MNLFSIFLKGGIIMWPILLCSILAVTIIVDRFLALRKAKINAPAFMVRIRGFIKKDDIDGALNFCRQEKSSVSHIIKIGLQKFSMGHQRVKEAIENAGRQELIKLEKGLTVLASISGIAPLLGFLGTVTGMISAFMTIENLAGAAN
;
A
#
# COMPACT_ATOMS: atom_id res chain seq x y z
N MET A 1 27.15 22.92 11.81
CA MET A 1 25.99 22.24 12.43
C MET A 1 25.70 20.98 11.62
N ASN A 2 25.76 19.80 12.24
CA ASN A 2 25.51 18.53 11.55
C ASN A 2 24.04 18.12 11.69
N LEU A 3 23.48 17.43 10.69
CA LEU A 3 22.08 16.94 10.72
C LEU A 3 21.77 16.12 11.98
N PHE A 4 22.72 15.29 12.41
CA PHE A 4 22.61 14.50 13.63
C PHE A 4 22.47 15.36 14.89
N SER A 5 23.18 16.49 14.95
CA SER A 5 23.07 17.43 16.09
C SER A 5 21.70 18.12 16.13
N ILE A 6 21.07 18.36 14.97
CA ILE A 6 19.73 18.94 14.87
C ILE A 6 18.68 17.89 15.28
N PHE A 7 18.87 16.64 14.87
CA PHE A 7 17.99 15.53 15.25
C PHE A 7 17.96 15.32 16.77
N LEU A 8 19.13 15.29 17.42
CA LEU A 8 19.22 15.16 18.88
C LEU A 8 18.56 16.34 19.62
N LYS A 9 18.65 17.56 19.07
CA LYS A 9 17.95 18.74 19.61
C LYS A 9 16.44 18.68 19.46
N GLY A 10 15.93 17.93 18.48
CA GLY A 10 14.49 17.71 18.27
C GLY A 10 13.80 16.89 19.37
N GLY A 11 14.56 16.39 20.35
CA GLY A 11 14.02 15.71 21.52
C GLY A 11 13.39 14.34 21.21
N ILE A 12 12.57 13.85 22.13
CA ILE A 12 12.04 12.49 22.09
C ILE A 12 11.03 12.26 20.93
N ILE A 13 10.37 13.32 20.46
CA ILE A 13 9.34 13.27 19.40
C ILE A 13 9.94 12.93 18.03
N MET A 14 11.24 13.19 17.82
CA MET A 14 11.94 12.83 16.58
C MET A 14 12.03 11.31 16.37
N TRP A 15 12.08 10.51 17.42
CA TRP A 15 12.20 9.05 17.33
C TRP A 15 10.95 8.37 16.73
N PRO A 16 9.72 8.64 17.20
CA PRO A 16 8.50 8.17 16.56
C PRO A 16 8.38 8.59 15.10
N ILE A 17 8.75 9.84 14.75
CA ILE A 17 8.69 10.35 13.37
C ILE A 17 9.66 9.57 12.47
N LEU A 18 10.88 9.31 12.96
CA LEU A 18 11.86 8.50 12.24
C LEU A 18 11.34 7.07 12.01
N LEU A 19 10.72 6.47 13.03
CA LEU A 19 10.11 5.14 12.91
C LEU A 19 8.99 5.13 11.85
N CYS A 20 8.09 6.11 11.87
CA CYS A 20 7.05 6.27 10.86
C CYS A 20 7.64 6.39 9.44
N SER A 21 8.75 7.13 9.29
CA SER A 21 9.44 7.29 8.00
C SER A 21 10.00 5.95 7.49
N ILE A 22 10.72 5.21 8.35
CA ILE A 22 11.30 3.91 7.97
C ILE A 22 10.21 2.90 7.58
N LEU A 23 9.13 2.82 8.37
CA LEU A 23 7.99 1.95 8.07
C LEU A 23 7.30 2.34 6.76
N ALA A 24 7.08 3.63 6.54
CA ALA A 24 6.48 4.12 5.31
C ALA A 24 7.31 3.75 4.07
N VAL A 25 8.63 4.02 4.11
CA VAL A 25 9.53 3.68 2.99
C VAL A 25 9.56 2.17 2.74
N THR A 26 9.62 1.36 3.79
CA THR A 26 9.63 -0.11 3.67
C THR A 26 8.37 -0.61 2.95
N ILE A 27 7.19 -0.13 3.36
CA ILE A 27 5.91 -0.48 2.72
C ILE A 27 5.88 0.02 1.28
N ILE A 28 6.32 1.26 1.01
CA ILE A 28 6.35 1.83 -0.34
C ILE A 28 7.20 0.97 -1.28
N VAL A 29 8.39 0.56 -0.86
CA VAL A 29 9.29 -0.27 -1.68
C VAL A 29 8.69 -1.64 -1.95
N ASP A 30 8.18 -2.33 -0.91
CA ASP A 30 7.55 -3.64 -1.06
C ASP A 30 6.34 -3.58 -2.01
N ARG A 31 5.48 -2.58 -1.84
CA ARG A 31 4.31 -2.38 -2.71
C ARG A 31 4.68 -1.99 -4.13
N PHE A 32 5.67 -1.13 -4.32
CA PHE A 32 6.15 -0.75 -5.64
C PHE A 32 6.65 -1.96 -6.43
N LEU A 33 7.43 -2.84 -5.79
CA LEU A 33 7.90 -4.09 -6.40
C LEU A 33 6.76 -5.06 -6.70
N ALA A 34 5.80 -5.21 -5.78
CA ALA A 34 4.63 -6.08 -5.98
C ALA A 34 3.77 -5.61 -7.16
N LEU A 35 3.45 -4.30 -7.24
CA LEU A 35 2.67 -3.71 -8.32
C LEU A 35 3.41 -3.80 -9.66
N ARG A 36 4.72 -3.59 -9.66
CA ARG A 36 5.54 -3.72 -10.88
C ARG A 36 5.53 -5.15 -11.43
N LYS A 37 5.55 -6.16 -10.55
CA LYS A 37 5.41 -7.58 -10.95
C LYS A 37 3.99 -7.93 -11.42
N ALA A 38 2.96 -7.31 -10.82
CA ALA A 38 1.57 -7.52 -11.20
C ALA A 38 1.17 -6.82 -12.52
N LYS A 39 2.00 -5.88 -13.00
CA LYS A 39 1.77 -5.12 -14.23
C LYS A 39 1.94 -6.01 -15.46
N ILE A 40 0.87 -6.71 -15.82
CA ILE A 40 0.73 -7.44 -17.08
C ILE A 40 -0.15 -6.62 -18.04
N ASN A 41 0.01 -6.83 -19.35
CA ASN A 41 -0.87 -6.28 -20.37
C ASN A 41 -2.27 -6.91 -20.28
N ALA A 42 -3.03 -6.53 -19.25
CA ALA A 42 -4.37 -7.01 -18.99
C ALA A 42 -5.30 -6.88 -20.22
N PRO A 43 -5.27 -5.80 -21.02
CA PRO A 43 -6.08 -5.72 -22.23
C PRO A 43 -5.75 -6.82 -23.25
N ALA A 44 -4.45 -7.05 -23.52
CA ALA A 44 -4.01 -8.09 -24.45
C ALA A 44 -4.36 -9.50 -23.93
N PHE A 45 -4.23 -9.72 -22.62
CA PHE A 45 -4.64 -10.96 -21.96
C PHE A 45 -6.14 -11.23 -22.14
N MET A 46 -6.99 -10.23 -21.90
CA MET A 46 -8.44 -10.34 -22.05
C MET A 46 -8.87 -10.60 -23.50
N VAL A 47 -8.18 -10.01 -24.48
CA VAL A 47 -8.44 -10.28 -25.92
C VAL A 47 -8.18 -11.75 -26.24
N ARG A 48 -7.07 -12.34 -25.76
CA ARG A 48 -6.77 -13.76 -25.97
C ARG A 48 -7.80 -14.67 -25.30
N ILE A 49 -8.17 -14.39 -24.05
CA ILE A 49 -9.20 -15.15 -23.32
C ILE A 49 -10.55 -15.14 -24.06
N ARG A 50 -10.99 -13.97 -24.55
CA ARG A 50 -12.21 -13.88 -25.36
C ARG A 50 -12.11 -14.73 -26.64
N GLY A 51 -10.93 -14.83 -27.23
CA GLY A 51 -10.67 -15.69 -28.39
C GLY A 51 -10.89 -17.17 -28.09
N PHE A 52 -10.40 -17.67 -26.95
CA PHE A 52 -10.62 -19.06 -26.51
C PHE A 52 -12.09 -19.34 -26.21
N ILE A 53 -12.76 -18.44 -25.47
CA ILE A 53 -14.19 -18.58 -25.14
C ILE A 53 -15.06 -18.60 -26.41
N LYS A 54 -14.76 -17.78 -27.41
CA LYS A 54 -15.50 -17.78 -28.70
C LYS A 54 -15.35 -19.07 -29.49
N LYS A 55 -14.27 -19.83 -29.25
CA LYS A 55 -13.99 -21.12 -29.89
C LYS A 55 -14.49 -22.31 -29.05
N ASP A 56 -15.18 -22.03 -27.94
CA ASP A 56 -15.61 -23.02 -26.94
C ASP A 56 -14.46 -23.84 -26.33
N ASP A 57 -13.22 -23.32 -26.41
CA ASP A 57 -12.01 -23.95 -25.91
C ASP A 57 -11.70 -23.50 -24.47
N ILE A 58 -12.48 -24.00 -23.52
CA ILE A 58 -12.35 -23.65 -22.09
C ILE A 58 -11.06 -24.22 -21.49
N ASP A 59 -10.64 -25.41 -21.92
CA ASP A 59 -9.41 -26.04 -21.44
C ASP A 59 -8.16 -25.29 -21.91
N GLY A 60 -8.15 -24.82 -23.16
CA GLY A 60 -7.11 -23.93 -23.70
C GLY A 60 -7.03 -22.62 -22.93
N ALA A 61 -8.17 -22.00 -22.61
CA ALA A 61 -8.22 -20.80 -21.78
C ALA A 61 -7.64 -21.06 -20.37
N LEU A 62 -7.97 -22.20 -19.76
CA LEU A 62 -7.52 -22.56 -18.42
C LEU A 62 -6.01 -22.84 -18.38
N ASN A 63 -5.46 -23.46 -19.42
CA ASN A 63 -4.03 -23.66 -19.59
C ASN A 63 -3.29 -22.33 -19.82
N PHE A 64 -3.84 -21.43 -20.63
CA PHE A 64 -3.28 -20.09 -20.81
C PHE A 64 -3.23 -19.31 -19.50
N CYS A 65 -4.30 -19.37 -18.68
CA CYS A 65 -4.30 -18.79 -17.34
C CYS A 65 -3.25 -19.44 -16.41
N ARG A 66 -3.00 -20.75 -16.50
CA ARG A 66 -1.97 -21.40 -15.67
C ARG A 66 -0.55 -20.93 -15.99
N GLN A 67 -0.29 -20.57 -17.24
CA GLN A 67 1.03 -20.06 -17.66
C GLN A 67 1.25 -18.63 -17.18
N GLU A 68 0.19 -17.81 -17.15
CA GLU A 68 0.27 -16.40 -16.74
C GLU A 68 0.11 -16.23 -15.23
N LYS A 69 1.18 -15.85 -14.52
CA LYS A 69 1.17 -15.61 -13.06
C LYS A 69 0.70 -14.18 -12.69
N SER A 70 -0.40 -13.70 -13.28
CA SER A 70 -1.06 -12.44 -12.88
C SER A 70 -2.22 -12.65 -11.92
N SER A 71 -2.54 -11.62 -11.14
CA SER A 71 -3.83 -11.52 -10.43
C SER A 71 -5.02 -11.59 -11.39
N VAL A 72 -4.94 -10.97 -12.57
CA VAL A 72 -6.01 -11.05 -13.60
C VAL A 72 -6.23 -12.50 -14.05
N SER A 73 -5.15 -13.22 -14.36
CA SER A 73 -5.23 -14.64 -14.72
C SER A 73 -5.85 -15.49 -13.62
N HIS A 74 -5.47 -15.24 -12.35
CA HIS A 74 -6.03 -15.96 -11.21
C HIS A 74 -7.55 -15.77 -11.06
N ILE A 75 -8.03 -14.53 -11.22
CA ILE A 75 -9.46 -14.20 -11.19
C ILE A 75 -10.22 -14.91 -12.32
N ILE A 76 -9.71 -14.83 -13.55
CA ILE A 76 -10.34 -15.45 -14.72
C ILE A 76 -10.35 -16.97 -14.61
N LYS A 77 -9.27 -17.58 -14.10
CA LYS A 77 -9.19 -19.03 -13.86
C LYS A 77 -10.31 -19.51 -12.93
N ILE A 78 -10.57 -18.80 -11.83
CA ILE A 78 -11.65 -19.15 -10.88
C ILE A 78 -13.02 -19.04 -11.55
N GLY A 79 -13.22 -18.02 -12.39
CA GLY A 79 -14.43 -17.87 -13.19
C GLY A 79 -14.64 -19.02 -14.19
N LEU A 80 -13.60 -19.38 -14.94
CA LEU A 80 -13.63 -20.48 -15.92
C LEU A 80 -13.90 -21.84 -15.25
N GLN A 81 -13.34 -22.10 -14.08
CA GLN A 81 -13.59 -23.33 -13.31
C GLN A 81 -15.06 -23.51 -12.89
N LYS A 82 -15.81 -22.42 -12.81
CA LYS A 82 -17.23 -22.42 -12.43
C LYS A 82 -18.17 -22.19 -13.61
N PHE A 83 -17.65 -22.18 -14.85
CA PHE A 83 -18.41 -21.87 -16.06
C PHE A 83 -19.68 -22.73 -16.20
N SER A 84 -19.61 -24.02 -15.86
CA SER A 84 -20.75 -24.95 -15.92
C SER A 84 -21.84 -24.72 -14.87
N MET A 85 -21.61 -23.84 -13.87
CA MET A 85 -22.53 -23.63 -12.74
C MET A 85 -23.57 -22.52 -12.99
N GLY A 86 -23.59 -21.93 -14.19
CA GLY A 86 -24.48 -20.85 -14.59
C GLY A 86 -23.90 -19.45 -14.40
N HIS A 87 -24.40 -18.48 -15.18
CA HIS A 87 -23.86 -17.11 -15.26
C HIS A 87 -23.74 -16.41 -13.89
N GLN A 88 -24.76 -16.53 -13.05
CA GLN A 88 -24.81 -15.89 -11.73
C GLN A 88 -23.67 -16.37 -10.82
N ARG A 89 -23.45 -17.70 -10.74
CA ARG A 89 -22.37 -18.27 -9.91
C ARG A 89 -20.97 -17.94 -10.44
N VAL A 90 -20.81 -17.84 -11.76
CA VAL A 90 -19.55 -17.40 -12.37
C VAL A 90 -19.25 -15.95 -11.99
N LYS A 91 -20.25 -15.06 -12.12
CA LYS A 91 -20.11 -13.64 -11.78
C LYS A 91 -19.70 -13.47 -10.31
N GLU A 92 -20.43 -14.11 -9.39
CA GLU A 92 -20.12 -14.05 -7.95
C GLU A 92 -18.71 -14.59 -7.64
N ALA A 93 -18.29 -15.66 -8.32
CA ALA A 93 -16.95 -16.21 -8.12
C ALA A 93 -15.84 -15.26 -8.60
N ILE A 94 -16.04 -14.60 -9.74
CA ILE A 94 -15.12 -13.59 -10.27
C ILE A 94 -15.06 -12.38 -9.34
N GLU A 95 -16.20 -11.88 -8.87
CA GLU A 95 -16.26 -10.74 -7.95
C GLU A 95 -15.56 -11.06 -6.62
N ASN A 96 -15.80 -12.24 -6.05
CA ASN A 96 -15.16 -12.67 -4.81
C ASN A 96 -13.65 -12.87 -4.98
N ALA A 97 -13.22 -13.52 -6.06
CA ALA A 97 -11.81 -13.67 -6.38
C ALA A 97 -11.13 -12.31 -6.60
N GLY A 98 -11.82 -11.38 -7.28
CA GLY A 98 -11.37 -10.01 -7.49
C GLY A 98 -11.16 -9.27 -6.17
N ARG A 99 -12.13 -9.34 -5.25
CA ARG A 99 -11.98 -8.75 -3.90
C ARG A 99 -10.80 -9.34 -3.14
N GLN A 100 -10.60 -10.67 -3.20
CA GLN A 100 -9.48 -11.31 -2.52
C GLN A 100 -8.12 -10.89 -3.10
N GLU A 101 -7.99 -10.80 -4.42
CA GLU A 101 -6.76 -10.29 -5.06
C GLU A 101 -6.54 -8.81 -4.75
N LEU A 102 -7.59 -8.00 -4.73
CA LEU A 102 -7.49 -6.58 -4.37
C LEU A 102 -6.93 -6.41 -2.96
N ILE A 103 -7.45 -7.15 -1.97
CA ILE A 103 -6.96 -7.12 -0.59
C ILE A 103 -5.46 -7.47 -0.52
N LYS A 104 -4.99 -8.43 -1.33
CA LYS A 104 -3.56 -8.78 -1.38
C LYS A 104 -2.71 -7.65 -1.95
N LEU A 105 -3.21 -6.96 -2.98
CA LEU A 105 -2.54 -5.82 -3.61
C LEU A 105 -2.50 -4.60 -2.66
N GLU A 106 -3.58 -4.36 -1.91
CA GLU A 106 -3.73 -3.25 -0.96
C GLU A 106 -3.01 -3.47 0.38
N LYS A 107 -2.49 -4.68 0.64
CA LYS A 107 -1.82 -5.01 1.90
C LYS A 107 -0.73 -3.98 2.24
N GLY A 108 -0.88 -3.30 3.39
CA GLY A 108 0.06 -2.29 3.87
C GLY A 108 -0.32 -0.85 3.51
N LEU A 109 -1.19 -0.61 2.52
CA LEU A 109 -1.69 0.73 2.21
C LEU A 109 -2.50 1.33 3.36
N THR A 110 -3.24 0.51 4.10
CA THR A 110 -3.97 0.95 5.30
C THR A 110 -3.02 1.52 6.36
N VAL A 111 -1.88 0.87 6.59
CA VAL A 111 -0.85 1.35 7.53
C VAL A 111 -0.24 2.66 7.03
N LEU A 112 0.04 2.76 5.74
CA LEU A 112 0.55 3.98 5.12
C LEU A 112 -0.44 5.15 5.27
N ALA A 113 -1.75 4.87 5.15
CA ALA A 113 -2.82 5.85 5.37
C ALA A 113 -2.92 6.27 6.85
N SER A 114 -2.69 5.37 7.80
CA SER A 114 -2.59 5.76 9.20
C SER A 114 -1.37 6.63 9.47
N ILE A 115 -0.21 6.30 8.88
CA ILE A 115 1.02 7.10 9.02
C ILE A 115 0.84 8.50 8.44
N SER A 116 0.16 8.65 7.30
CA SER A 116 -0.08 9.96 6.69
C SER A 116 -0.93 10.88 7.57
N GLY A 117 -1.80 10.31 8.41
CA GLY A 117 -2.56 11.08 9.41
C GLY A 117 -1.77 11.38 10.69
N ILE A 118 -1.03 10.39 11.22
CA ILE A 118 -0.35 10.52 12.52
C ILE A 118 0.94 11.35 12.41
N ALA A 119 1.72 11.19 11.33
CA ALA A 119 3.03 11.83 11.22
C ALA A 119 2.98 13.37 11.25
N PRO A 120 2.02 14.05 10.56
CA PRO A 120 1.88 15.51 10.68
C PRO A 120 1.52 15.96 12.10
N LEU A 121 0.66 15.21 12.80
CA LEU A 121 0.27 15.52 14.17
C LEU A 121 1.45 15.40 15.14
N LEU A 122 2.31 14.39 14.95
CA LEU A 122 3.56 14.25 15.70
C LEU A 122 4.52 15.43 15.40
N GLY A 123 4.61 15.85 14.14
CA GLY A 123 5.40 17.03 13.76
C GLY A 123 4.90 18.31 14.44
N PHE A 124 3.58 18.53 14.44
CA PHE A 124 2.95 19.66 15.12
C PHE A 124 3.17 19.62 16.64
N LEU A 125 3.07 18.44 17.27
CA LEU A 125 3.40 18.28 18.68
C LEU A 125 4.87 18.67 18.96
N GLY A 126 5.79 18.30 18.08
CA GLY A 126 7.21 18.67 18.16
C GLY A 126 7.43 20.19 18.11
N THR A 127 6.71 20.90 17.23
CA THR A 127 6.84 22.37 17.14
C THR A 127 6.28 23.07 18.38
N VAL A 128 5.13 22.63 18.88
CA VAL A 128 4.51 23.21 20.10
C VAL A 128 5.40 23.00 21.32
N THR A 129 5.91 21.77 21.52
CA THR A 129 6.80 21.48 22.65
C THR A 129 8.11 22.27 22.57
N GLY A 130 8.71 22.40 21.38
CA GLY A 130 9.90 23.23 21.18
C GLY A 130 9.66 24.71 21.46
N MET A 131 8.50 25.23 21.06
CA MET A 131 8.10 26.61 21.37
C MET A 131 7.93 26.85 22.87
N ILE A 132 7.29 25.92 23.59
CA ILE A 132 7.13 25.99 25.05
C ILE A 132 8.51 26.03 25.74
N SER A 133 9.43 25.15 25.35
CA SER A 133 10.79 25.15 25.93
C SER A 133 11.57 26.43 25.64
N ALA A 134 11.39 27.02 24.45
CA ALA A 134 12.01 28.31 24.12
C ALA A 134 11.50 29.44 25.02
N PHE A 135 10.19 29.53 25.24
CA PHE A 135 9.61 30.55 26.14
C PHE A 135 10.04 30.36 27.60
N MET A 136 10.08 29.13 28.11
CA MET A 136 10.60 28.85 29.46
C MET A 136 12.07 29.28 29.61
N THR A 137 12.88 29.11 28.57
CA THR A 137 14.28 29.54 28.59
C THR A 137 14.40 31.07 28.63
N ILE A 138 13.56 31.77 27.87
CA ILE A 138 13.50 33.24 27.85
C ILE A 138 13.06 33.79 29.22
N GLU A 139 12.04 33.19 29.83
CA GLU A 139 11.55 33.55 31.17
C GLU A 139 12.65 33.41 32.23
N ASN A 140 13.35 32.27 32.24
CA ASN A 140 14.45 32.02 33.18
C ASN A 140 15.61 33.02 33.01
N LEU A 141 15.94 33.38 31.77
CA LEU A 141 16.97 34.38 31.48
C LEU A 141 16.56 35.79 31.91
N ALA A 142 15.28 36.16 31.74
CA ALA A 142 14.75 37.44 32.18
C ALA A 142 14.69 37.55 33.72
N GLY A 143 14.37 36.44 34.41
CA GLY A 143 14.39 36.38 35.87
C GLY A 143 15.79 36.46 36.49
N ALA A 144 16.84 36.07 35.76
CA ALA A 144 18.23 36.16 36.21
C ALA A 144 18.89 37.53 35.96
N ALA A 145 18.22 38.42 35.21
CA ALA A 145 18.72 39.75 34.88
C ALA A 145 18.24 40.87 35.85
N ASN A 146 17.33 40.53 36.77
CA ASN A 146 16.87 41.38 37.88
C ASN A 146 17.48 40.91 39.20
#